data_AF-A0AAW5MX29-F1
#
_entry.id   AF-A0AAW5MX29-F1
#
_cell.length_a   1.000
_cell.length_b   1.000
_cell.length_c   1.000
_cell.angle_alpha   90.00
_cell.angle_beta   90.00
_cell.angle_gamma   90.00
#
_symmetry.space_group_name_H-M   'P 1'
#
loop_
_entity.id
_entity.type
_entity.pdbx_description
1 polymer ?
#
loop_
_entity_poly.entity_id
_entity_poly.type
_entity_poly.pdbx_seq_one_letter_code
_entity_poly.pdbx_strand_id
1 'polypeptide(L)'
;MKQNFRCGCWLMEKPETAMKAITRNLEREIWRNLMQRSGMLSLMDAQARDTEYRSLEYDNFPEISEANILSTFKQLHQNKDELFERGEINVFRGLSRDYKTRSPCKFSNKII
;
A
#
# COMPACT_ATOMS: atom_id res chain seq x y z
N MET A 1 -10.13 24.66 14.05
CA MET A 1 -8.85 24.06 13.62
C MET A 1 -8.53 22.91 14.55
N LYS A 2 -8.80 21.65 14.17
CA LYS A 2 -8.37 20.50 14.96
C LYS A 2 -6.90 20.27 14.65
N GLN A 3 -6.02 20.63 15.59
CA GLN A 3 -4.60 20.35 15.44
C GLN A 3 -4.43 18.83 15.45
N ASN A 4 -3.92 18.32 14.33
CA ASN A 4 -3.46 16.94 14.17
C ASN A 4 -2.21 16.74 15.04
N PHE A 5 -2.38 16.67 16.35
CA PHE A 5 -1.35 16.10 17.18
C PHE A 5 -1.30 14.60 16.86
N ARG A 6 -0.20 14.17 16.24
CA ARG A 6 0.20 12.77 16.03
C ARG A 6 0.22 11.93 17.32
N CYS A 7 0.01 12.56 18.47
CA CYS A 7 -0.37 11.93 19.74
C CYS A 7 -1.21 12.95 20.53
N GLY A 8 -2.41 13.28 20.05
CA GLY A 8 -3.39 13.96 20.88
C GLY A 8 -3.64 13.06 22.09
N CYS A 9 -3.49 13.59 23.30
CA CYS A 9 -3.58 12.80 24.51
C CYS A 9 -5.02 12.27 24.65
N TRP A 10 -5.26 11.06 24.10
CA TRP A 10 -6.56 10.37 24.15
C TRP A 10 -7.06 10.18 25.59
N LEU A 11 -6.16 10.31 26.57
CA LEU A 11 -6.45 10.30 28.00
C LEU A 11 -7.37 11.46 28.45
N MET A 12 -7.50 12.52 27.66
CA MET A 12 -8.40 13.65 27.95
C MET A 12 -9.77 13.52 27.24
N GLU A 13 -9.92 12.53 26.36
CA GLU A 13 -11.17 12.26 25.64
C GLU A 13 -12.09 11.33 26.41
N LYS A 14 -13.38 11.28 26.04
CA LYS A 14 -14.30 10.31 26.61
C LYS A 14 -13.79 8.88 26.36
N PRO A 15 -13.92 7.95 27.33
CA PRO A 15 -13.38 6.59 27.20
C PRO A 15 -13.78 5.88 25.90
N GLU A 16 -15.02 6.06 25.44
CA GLU A 16 -15.52 5.47 24.19
C GLU A 16 -14.75 5.97 22.95
N THR A 17 -14.45 7.26 22.88
CA THR A 17 -13.69 7.88 21.79
C THR A 17 -12.24 7.44 21.84
N ALA A 18 -11.65 7.46 23.04
CA ALA A 18 -10.28 7.03 23.28
C ALA A 18 -10.08 5.56 22.88
N MET A 19 -11.00 4.68 23.28
CA MET A 19 -10.93 3.26 22.96
C MET A 19 -11.00 3.02 21.44
N LYS A 20 -11.92 3.70 20.74
CA LYS A 20 -12.02 3.60 19.27
C LYS A 20 -10.73 4.03 18.59
N ALA A 21 -10.12 5.12 19.03
CA ALA A 21 -8.86 5.60 18.47
C ALA A 21 -7.69 4.64 18.75
N ILE A 22 -7.62 4.09 19.96
CA ILE A 22 -6.61 3.09 20.33
C ILE A 22 -6.76 1.84 19.45
N THR A 23 -7.97 1.30 19.31
CA THR A 23 -8.25 0.15 18.43
C THR A 23 -7.83 0.45 17.00
N ARG A 24 -8.19 1.62 16.45
CA ARG A 24 -7.83 2.00 15.07
C ARG A 24 -6.32 2.11 14.86
N ASN A 25 -5.60 2.68 15.83
CA ASN A 25 -4.14 2.73 15.77
C ASN A 25 -3.51 1.33 15.79
N LEU A 26 -4.06 0.42 16.60
CA LEU A 26 -3.60 -0.97 16.66
C LEU A 26 -3.87 -1.69 15.32
N GLU A 27 -5.07 -1.56 14.76
CA GLU A 27 -5.43 -2.16 13.47
C GLU A 27 -4.51 -1.68 12.34
N ARG A 28 -4.17 -0.39 12.32
CA ARG A 28 -3.23 0.19 11.36
C ARG A 28 -1.85 -0.48 11.45
N GLU A 29 -1.32 -0.66 12.66
CA GLU A 29 -0.03 -1.33 12.86
C GLU A 29 -0.08 -2.82 12.51
N ILE A 30 -1.22 -3.50 12.71
CA ILE A 30 -1.42 -4.88 12.26
C ILE A 30 -1.33 -4.96 10.73
N TRP A 31 -2.05 -4.11 10.00
CA TRP A 31 -1.98 -4.08 8.53
C TRP A 31 -0.56 -3.78 8.03
N ARG A 32 0.12 -2.81 8.65
CA ARG A 32 1.51 -2.49 8.31
C ARG A 32 2.44 -3.69 8.48
N ASN A 33 2.29 -4.42 9.59
CA ASN A 33 3.07 -5.63 9.85
C ASN A 33 2.74 -6.76 8.87
N LEU A 34 1.45 -6.97 8.56
CA LEU A 34 1.00 -7.97 7.59
C LEU A 34 1.65 -7.72 6.22
N MET A 35 1.59 -6.49 5.72
CA MET A 35 2.16 -6.10 4.42
C MET A 35 3.68 -6.23 4.37
N GLN A 36 4.37 -5.89 5.47
CA GLN A 36 5.82 -6.00 5.54
C GLN A 36 6.28 -7.47 5.62
N ARG A 37 5.63 -8.30 6.45
CA ARG A 37 6.03 -9.69 6.70
C ARG A 37 5.63 -10.64 5.59
N SER A 38 4.56 -10.34 4.86
CA SER A 38 4.14 -11.14 3.71
C SER A 38 5.03 -10.97 2.48
N GLY A 39 5.85 -9.92 2.46
CA GLY A 39 6.63 -9.55 1.30
C GLY A 39 5.81 -8.88 0.20
N MET A 40 4.51 -8.59 0.37
CA MET A 40 3.72 -7.95 -0.70
C MET A 40 4.24 -6.59 -1.11
N LEU A 41 4.89 -5.85 -0.21
CA LEU A 41 5.54 -4.58 -0.57
C LEU A 41 6.60 -4.73 -1.68
N SER A 42 7.19 -5.91 -1.88
CA SER A 42 8.16 -6.14 -2.97
C SER A 42 7.50 -6.39 -4.33
N LEU A 43 6.23 -6.80 -4.34
CA LEU A 43 5.45 -7.06 -5.56
C LEU A 43 4.77 -5.79 -6.11
N MET A 44 4.62 -4.78 -5.26
CA MET A 44 3.91 -3.54 -5.60
C MET A 44 4.85 -2.52 -6.22
N ASP A 45 4.41 -1.88 -7.32
CA ASP A 45 5.11 -0.73 -7.87
C ASP A 45 5.02 0.50 -6.95
N ALA A 46 5.76 1.56 -7.28
CA ALA A 46 5.80 2.78 -6.47
C ALA A 46 4.44 3.44 -6.26
N GLN A 47 3.55 3.42 -7.25
CA GLN A 47 2.21 4.02 -7.16
C GLN A 47 1.29 3.20 -6.26
N ALA A 48 1.33 1.87 -6.40
CA ALA A 48 0.54 0.98 -5.55
C ALA A 48 0.95 1.11 -4.08
N ARG A 49 2.27 1.16 -3.81
CA ARG A 49 2.80 1.40 -2.45
C ARG A 49 2.34 2.74 -1.88
N ASP A 50 2.47 3.83 -2.63
CA ASP A 50 2.03 5.16 -2.16
C ASP A 50 0.53 5.20 -1.87
N THR A 51 -0.29 4.58 -2.72
CA THR A 51 -1.74 4.46 -2.51
C THR A 51 -2.05 3.71 -1.21
N GLU A 52 -1.38 2.60 -0.97
CA GLU A 52 -1.59 1.82 0.25
C GLU A 52 -1.11 2.55 1.51
N TYR A 53 0.06 3.20 1.47
CA TYR A 53 0.53 4.03 2.57
C TYR A 53 -0.47 5.14 2.90
N ARG A 54 -1.05 5.80 1.89
CA ARG A 54 -2.09 6.81 2.09
C ARG A 54 -3.37 6.21 2.68
N SER A 55 -3.80 5.05 2.21
CA SER A 55 -4.97 4.35 2.79
C SER A 55 -4.75 4.03 4.26
N LEU A 56 -3.54 3.61 4.65
CA LEU A 56 -3.16 3.43 6.05
C LEU A 56 -3.10 4.76 6.82
N GLU A 57 -2.62 5.83 6.21
CA GLU A 57 -2.53 7.16 6.85
C GLU A 57 -3.91 7.75 7.16
N TYR A 58 -4.86 7.63 6.22
CA TYR A 58 -6.21 8.19 6.30
C TYR A 58 -7.26 7.25 6.91
N ASP A 59 -6.83 6.18 7.60
CA ASP A 59 -7.71 5.16 8.20
C ASP A 59 -8.72 4.53 7.23
N ASN A 60 -8.37 4.48 5.95
CA ASN A 60 -9.18 3.87 4.90
C ASN A 60 -8.73 2.42 4.63
N PHE A 61 -8.73 1.59 5.67
CA PHE A 61 -8.39 0.17 5.59
C PHE A 61 -9.53 -0.70 6.12
N PRO A 62 -9.65 -1.96 5.65
CA PRO A 62 -10.66 -2.88 6.14
C PRO A 62 -10.47 -3.18 7.63
N GLU A 63 -11.56 -3.45 8.33
CA GLU A 63 -11.51 -3.95 9.71
C GLU A 63 -10.65 -5.23 9.79
N ILE A 64 -9.89 -5.39 10.87
CA ILE A 64 -9.10 -6.60 11.09
C ILE A 64 -10.04 -7.77 11.38
N SER A 65 -10.19 -8.64 10.38
CA SER A 65 -10.86 -9.93 10.49
C SER A 65 -10.18 -10.92 9.54
N GLU A 66 -10.31 -12.22 9.83
CA GLU A 66 -9.75 -13.26 8.97
C GLU A 66 -10.27 -13.14 7.53
N ALA A 67 -11.58 -12.92 7.36
CA ALA A 67 -12.21 -12.77 6.06
C ALA A 67 -11.65 -11.56 5.28
N ASN A 68 -11.45 -10.42 5.94
CA ASN A 68 -10.92 -9.22 5.30
C ASN A 68 -9.43 -9.39 4.94
N ILE A 69 -8.62 -9.97 5.84
CA ILE A 69 -7.21 -10.25 5.57
C ILE A 69 -7.09 -11.19 4.36
N LEU A 70 -7.82 -12.30 4.36
CA LEU A 70 -7.81 -13.24 3.24
C LEU A 70 -8.26 -12.59 1.94
N SER A 71 -9.32 -11.78 1.97
CA SER A 71 -9.82 -11.07 0.80
C SER A 71 -8.77 -10.10 0.21
N THR A 72 -8.18 -9.26 1.06
CA THR A 72 -7.15 -8.29 0.65
C THR A 72 -5.93 -8.98 0.05
N PHE A 73 -5.44 -10.04 0.70
CA PHE A 73 -4.28 -10.79 0.23
C PHE A 73 -4.58 -11.56 -1.07
N LYS A 74 -5.79 -12.09 -1.23
CA LYS A 74 -6.22 -12.76 -2.46
C LYS A 74 -6.26 -11.77 -3.63
N GLN A 75 -6.80 -10.57 -3.42
CA GLN A 75 -6.80 -9.51 -4.44
C GLN A 75 -5.39 -9.07 -4.81
N LEU A 76 -4.52 -8.86 -3.82
CA LEU A 76 -3.13 -8.51 -4.07
C LEU A 76 -2.38 -9.60 -4.83
N HIS A 77 -2.64 -10.88 -4.51
CA HIS A 77 -2.05 -11.98 -5.24
C HIS A 77 -2.56 -12.05 -6.70
N GLN A 78 -3.86 -11.84 -6.92
CA GLN A 78 -4.44 -11.83 -8.28
C GLN A 78 -3.83 -10.73 -9.17
N ASN A 79 -3.53 -9.57 -8.58
CA ASN A 79 -3.02 -8.41 -9.31
C ASN A 79 -1.48 -8.36 -9.38
N LYS A 80 -0.75 -9.33 -8.81
CA LYS A 80 0.71 -9.24 -8.64
C LYS A 80 1.47 -9.07 -9.97
N ASP A 81 1.01 -9.72 -11.03
CA ASP A 81 1.74 -9.75 -12.31
C ASP A 81 1.60 -8.40 -13.02
N GLU A 82 0.41 -7.80 -12.99
CA GLU A 82 0.15 -6.45 -13.51
C GLU A 82 0.94 -5.38 -12.74
N LEU A 83 0.98 -5.47 -11.41
CA LEU A 83 1.75 -4.54 -10.57
C LEU A 83 3.25 -4.61 -10.87
N PHE A 84 3.76 -5.83 -11.11
CA PHE A 84 5.15 -6.05 -11.45
C PHE A 84 5.49 -5.47 -12.83
N GLU A 85 4.72 -5.81 -13.87
CA GLU A 85 4.92 -5.29 -15.24
C GLU A 85 4.86 -3.76 -15.28
N ARG A 86 3.89 -3.16 -14.60
CA ARG A 86 3.77 -1.70 -14.48
C ARG A 86 4.99 -1.09 -13.77
N GLY A 87 5.48 -1.74 -12.72
CA GLY A 87 6.66 -1.31 -11.98
C GLY A 87 7.90 -1.24 -12.86
N GLU A 88 8.15 -2.28 -13.64
CA GLU A 88 9.27 -2.34 -14.58
C GLU A 88 9.19 -1.22 -15.63
N ILE A 89 8.01 -1.05 -16.26
CA ILE A 89 7.77 0.02 -17.22
C ILE A 89 8.04 1.39 -16.59
N ASN A 90 7.57 1.63 -15.37
CA ASN A 90 7.75 2.90 -14.67
C ASN A 90 9.22 3.19 -14.34
N VAL A 91 10.01 2.18 -14.00
CA VAL A 91 11.46 2.31 -13.80
C VAL A 91 12.14 2.76 -15.09
N PHE A 92 11.87 2.08 -16.21
CA PHE A 92 12.46 2.46 -17.51
C PHE A 92 12.02 3.84 -17.99
N ARG A 93 10.76 4.23 -17.74
CA ARG A 93 10.26 5.59 -18.01
C ARG A 93 10.99 6.66 -17.20
N GLY A 94 11.36 6.36 -15.95
CA GLY A 94 12.12 7.29 -15.10
C GLY A 94 13.58 7.43 -15.52
N LEU A 95 14.17 6.38 -16.11
CA LEU A 95 15.58 6.36 -16.51
C LEU A 95 15.83 6.89 -17.93
N SER A 96 14.86 6.81 -18.84
CA SER A 96 15.03 7.20 -20.25
C SER A 96 14.14 8.38 -20.64
N ARG A 97 14.76 9.47 -21.12
CA ARG A 97 14.07 10.65 -21.68
C ARG A 97 13.32 10.32 -22.99
N ASP A 98 13.72 9.25 -23.67
CA ASP A 98 13.26 8.81 -24.99
C ASP A 98 12.54 7.43 -24.96
N TYR A 99 11.95 7.04 -23.82
CA TYR A 99 11.18 5.79 -23.68
C TYR A 99 10.11 5.61 -24.78
N LYS A 100 9.52 6.70 -25.28
CA LYS A 100 8.50 6.66 -26.36
C LYS A 100 9.09 6.54 -27.76
N THR A 101 10.32 7.01 -27.98
CA THR A 101 10.94 7.20 -29.31
C THR A 101 11.90 6.07 -29.68
N ARG A 102 12.35 5.27 -28.71
CA ARG A 102 13.09 4.02 -28.93
C ARG A 102 12.38 2.89 -28.19
N SER A 103 11.45 2.21 -28.85
CA SER A 103 10.85 0.99 -28.32
C SER A 103 11.67 -0.22 -28.72
N PRO A 104 12.26 -0.95 -27.76
CA PRO A 104 12.42 -2.38 -27.90
C PRO A 104 11.65 -3.08 -26.78
N CYS A 105 10.37 -2.77 -26.57
CA CYS A 105 9.57 -3.53 -25.62
C CYS A 105 8.90 -4.70 -26.33
N LYS A 106 9.67 -5.76 -26.63
CA LYS A 106 9.12 -7.10 -26.83
C LYS A 106 9.49 -7.97 -25.64
N PHE A 107 8.50 -8.23 -24.79
CA PHE A 107 8.60 -9.19 -23.68
C PHE A 107 8.41 -10.63 -24.20
N SER A 108 9.26 -11.01 -25.17
CA SER A 108 9.58 -12.38 -25.64
C SER A 108 10.47 -12.33 -26.90
N ASN A 109 11.32 -13.35 -27.09
CA ASN A 109 12.21 -13.69 -28.23
C ASN A 109 12.84 -12.59 -29.13
N LYS A 110 12.83 -11.30 -28.76
CA LYS A 110 13.69 -10.26 -29.32
C LYS A 110 14.08 -9.25 -28.24
N ILE A 111 15.30 -8.74 -28.43
CA ILE A 111 16.26 -8.19 -27.46
C ILE A 111 15.86 -6.82 -26.89
N ILE A 112 16.23 -6.58 -25.62
CA ILE A 112 16.30 -5.28 -24.92
C ILE A 112 17.55 -4.52 -25.37
#